data_AF-A0A8T4Q0I5-F1
#
_entry.id   AF-A0A8T4Q0I5-F1
#
_cell.length_a   1.000
_cell.length_b   1.000
_cell.length_c   1.000
_cell.angle_alpha   90.00
_cell.angle_beta   90.00
_cell.angle_gamma   90.00
#
_symmetry.space_group_name_H-M   'P 1'
#
loop_
_entity.id
_entity.type
_entity.pdbx_description
1 polymer ?
#
loop_
_entity_poly.entity_id
_entity_poly.type
_entity_poly.pdbx_seq_one_letter_code
_entity_poly.pdbx_strand_id
1 'polypeptide(L)' 'MKDDVNKIWNKNKFLIDMRRLKYLPKECTGCKYISLCKGGCRASAEGYFGTINAKDPLME' A
#
# COMPACT_ATOMS: atom_id res chain seq x y z
N MET A 1 16.47 -21.65 7.56
CA MET A 1 15.89 -21.62 6.20
C MET A 1 16.16 -20.24 5.63
N LYS A 2 16.81 -20.12 4.46
CA LYS A 2 16.95 -18.84 3.76
C LYS A 2 16.00 -18.87 2.57
N ASP A 3 14.96 -18.05 2.62
CA ASP A 3 14.06 -17.90 1.48
C ASP A 3 14.72 -17.08 0.38
N ASP A 4 14.47 -17.46 -0.87
CA ASP A 4 14.93 -16.70 -2.04
C ASP A 4 14.17 -15.37 -2.14
N VAL A 5 14.92 -14.27 -2.15
CA VAL A 5 14.36 -12.91 -2.17
C VAL A 5 13.54 -12.68 -3.44
N ASN A 6 14.00 -13.19 -4.59
CA ASN A 6 13.25 -13.08 -5.85
C ASN A 6 11.90 -13.80 -5.77
N LYS A 7 11.86 -14.97 -5.15
CA LYS A 7 10.64 -15.73 -4.91
C LYS A 7 9.71 -14.99 -3.96
N ILE A 8 10.20 -14.46 -2.84
CA ILE A 8 9.38 -13.66 -1.92
C ILE A 8 8.80 -12.46 -2.66
N TRP A 9 9.64 -11.69 -3.34
CA TRP A 9 9.23 -10.48 -4.04
C TRP A 9 8.14 -10.76 -5.08
N ASN A 10 8.30 -11.82 -5.88
CA ASN A 10 7.43 -12.08 -7.03
C ASN A 10 6.25 -13.01 -6.75
N LYS A 11 6.26 -13.78 -5.65
CA LYS A 11 5.20 -14.77 -5.33
C LYS A 11 4.42 -14.47 -4.05
N ASN A 12 4.91 -13.58 -3.17
CA ASN A 12 4.17 -13.22 -1.98
C ASN A 12 2.92 -12.38 -2.36
N LYS A 13 1.74 -12.90 -2.04
CA LYS A 13 0.46 -12.28 -2.39
C LYS A 13 0.32 -10.85 -1.84
N PHE A 14 0.69 -10.62 -0.59
CA PHE A 14 0.57 -9.31 0.04
C PHE A 14 1.45 -8.27 -0.68
N LEU A 15 2.70 -8.62 -0.98
CA LEU A 15 3.60 -7.72 -1.70
C LEU A 15 3.12 -7.44 -3.13
N ILE A 16 2.55 -8.44 -3.81
CA ILE A 16 1.93 -8.26 -5.13
C ILE A 16 0.73 -7.31 -5.05
N ASP A 17 -0.18 -7.56 -4.11
CA ASP A 17 -1.40 -6.76 -3.91
C ASP A 17 -1.06 -5.29 -3.54
N MET A 18 -0.03 -5.08 -2.71
CA MET A 18 0.51 -3.76 -2.37
C MET A 18 1.00 -3.00 -3.60
N ARG A 19 1.83 -3.63 -4.44
CA ARG A 19 2.37 -2.98 -5.65
C ARG A 19 1.32 -2.74 -6.74
N ARG A 20 0.26 -3.56 -6.75
CA ARG A 20 -0.91 -3.38 -7.63
C ARG A 20 -1.92 -2.38 -7.08
N LEU A 21 -1.59 -1.67 -6.00
CA LEU A 21 -2.44 -0.65 -5.39
C LEU A 21 -3.82 -1.19 -4.96
N LYS A 22 -3.91 -2.47 -4.60
CA LYS A 22 -5.16 -3.10 -4.19
C LYS A 22 -5.77 -2.46 -2.93
N TYR A 23 -4.91 -1.98 -2.03
CA TYR A 23 -5.29 -1.34 -0.77
C TYR A 23 -5.38 0.18 -0.89
N LEU A 24 -5.47 0.70 -2.11
CA LEU A 24 -5.57 2.13 -2.34
C LEU A 24 -6.93 2.66 -1.85
N PRO A 25 -6.94 3.70 -1.01
CA PRO A 25 -8.18 4.36 -0.60
C PRO A 25 -8.92 4.91 -1.82
N LYS A 26 -10.25 4.79 -1.83
CA LYS A 26 -11.06 5.21 -2.99
C LYS A 26 -10.88 6.68 -3.33
N GLU A 27 -10.77 7.53 -2.32
CA GLU A 27 -10.53 8.98 -2.46
C GLU A 27 -9.19 9.34 -3.12
N CYS A 28 -8.20 8.43 -3.13
CA CYS A 28 -6.96 8.66 -3.84
C CYS A 28 -7.07 8.37 -5.35
N THR A 29 -8.18 7.76 -5.81
CA THR A 29 -8.42 7.47 -7.22
C THR A 29 -8.59 8.78 -7.99
N GLY A 30 -7.79 8.97 -9.03
CA GLY A 30 -7.82 10.21 -9.83
C GLY A 30 -7.00 11.37 -9.24
N CYS A 31 -6.39 11.20 -8.06
CA CYS A 31 -5.46 12.20 -7.54
C CYS A 31 -4.26 12.37 -8.48
N LYS A 32 -3.92 13.61 -8.85
CA LYS A 32 -2.81 13.92 -9.76
C LYS A 32 -1.43 13.45 -9.26
N TYR A 33 -1.30 13.22 -7.95
CA TYR A 33 -0.07 12.75 -7.32
C TYR A 33 -0.03 11.24 -7.07
N ILE A 34 -1.04 10.49 -7.52
CA ILE A 34 -1.17 9.06 -7.21
C ILE A 34 0.04 8.24 -7.69
N SER A 35 0.64 8.61 -8.83
CA SER A 35 1.82 7.96 -9.38
C SER A 35 3.05 8.11 -8.48
N LEU A 36 3.10 9.17 -7.67
CA LEU A 36 4.18 9.47 -6.73
C LEU A 36 3.91 8.84 -5.37
N CYS A 37 2.78 9.16 -4.74
CA CYS A 37 2.54 8.75 -3.35
C CYS A 37 1.95 7.35 -3.21
N LYS A 38 1.24 6.85 -4.23
CA LYS A 38 0.57 5.54 -4.24
C LYS A 38 -0.40 5.34 -3.06
N GLY A 39 -0.99 6.43 -2.56
CA GLY A 39 -1.88 6.45 -1.41
C GLY A 39 -1.20 6.79 -0.07
N GLY A 40 0.10 7.03 -0.03
CA GLY A 40 0.84 7.28 1.23
C GLY A 40 1.17 6.01 2.01
N CYS A 41 1.53 6.15 3.28
CA CYS A 41 1.99 5.08 4.16
C CYS A 41 0.83 4.22 4.67
N ARG A 42 0.83 2.94 4.28
CA ARG A 42 -0.18 1.96 4.71
C ARG A 42 -0.05 1.58 6.19
N ALA A 43 1.17 1.57 6.72
CA ALA A 43 1.42 1.32 8.15
C ALA A 43 0.90 2.48 9.04
N SER A 44 0.99 3.73 8.56
CA SER A 44 0.40 4.87 9.26
C SER A 44 -1.12 4.78 9.29
N ALA A 45 -1.74 4.44 8.15
CA ALA A 45 -3.17 4.19 8.06
C ALA A 45 -3.64 3.07 9.01
N GLU A 46 -2.91 1.95 9.06
CA GLU A 46 -3.20 0.85 10.00
C GLU A 46 -3.05 1.27 11.46
N GLY A 47 -1.97 1.98 11.80
CA GLY A 47 -1.74 2.44 13.17
C GLY A 47 -2.80 3.44 13.67
N TYR A 48 -3.30 4.31 12.80
CA TYR A 48 -4.28 5.33 13.19
C TYR A 48 -5.73 4.86 13.09
N PHE A 49 -6.10 4.15 12.01
CA PHE A 49 -7.48 3.75 11.72
C PHE A 49 -7.75 2.25 11.95
N GLY A 50 -6.74 1.45 12.26
CA GLY A 50 -6.86 -0.01 12.40
C GLY A 50 -6.98 -0.75 11.07
N THR A 51 -6.72 -0.10 9.93
CA THR A 51 -6.80 -0.73 8.61
C THR A 51 -5.86 -0.10 7.58
N ILE A 52 -5.19 -0.94 6.78
CA ILE A 52 -4.31 -0.50 5.67
C ILE A 52 -5.06 0.12 4.49
N ASN A 53 -6.39 0.00 4.45
CA ASN A 53 -7.24 0.52 3.36
C ASN A 53 -7.67 1.97 3.58
N ALA A 54 -7.43 2.54 4.77
CA ALA A 54 -7.75 3.93 5.08
C ALA A 54 -6.75 4.89 4.42
N LYS A 55 -7.13 6.14 4.23
CA LYS A 55 -6.18 7.18 3.82
C LYS A 55 -5.07 7.32 4.84
N ASP A 56 -3.86 7.62 4.36
CA ASP A 56 -2.77 7.97 5.26
C ASP A 56 -3.18 9.23 6.05
N PRO A 57 -3.19 9.22 7.39
CA PRO A 57 -3.63 10.36 8.20
C PRO A 57 -2.80 11.63 7.99
N LEU A 58 -1.63 11.52 7.37
CA LEU A 58 -0.76 12.66 7.05
C LEU A 58 -1.01 13.24 5.64
N MET A 59 -1.98 12.70 4.89
CA MET A 59 -2.32 13.15 3.55
C MET A 59 -3.66 13.90 3.53
N GLU A 60 -3.73 14.96 2.74
CA GLU A 60 -4.93 15.78 2.49
C GLU A 60 -5.75 15.33 1.28
#